data_AF-A0A2W6DEJ5-F1
#
_entry.id   AF-A0A2W6DEJ5-F1
#
_cell.length_a   1.000
_cell.length_b   1.000
_cell.length_c   1.000
_cell.angle_alpha   90.00
_cell.angle_beta   90.00
_cell.angle_gamma   90.00
#
_symmetry.space_group_name_H-M   'P 1'
#
loop_
_entity.id
_entity.type
_entity.pdbx_description
1 polymer ?
#
loop_
_entity_poly.entity_id
_entity_poly.type
_entity_poly.pdbx_seq_one_letter_code
_entity_poly.pdbx_strand_id
1 'polypeptide(L)'
;MRRAVLERLAAVEEIAARAGATLSAPLARRHIQTITDGWRELLVQHQPDPSGRCPVCSGWLRRRRWPCEVWVTAHRHLIGDGTEPTERAAKNSNPFCRPRQVLVVPRQLDAAVAEQTVRRKAALHSPGSKESIHQV
;
A
#
# COMPACT_ATOMS: atom_id res chain seq x y z
N MET A 1 10.33 0.14 -8.78
CA MET A 1 9.48 -1.08 -8.83
C MET A 1 8.16 -0.91 -8.07
N ARG A 2 8.14 -0.70 -6.74
CA ARG A 2 6.91 -0.58 -5.92
C ARG A 2 5.86 0.41 -6.48
N ARG A 3 6.29 1.62 -6.86
CA ARG A 3 5.39 2.65 -7.39
C ARG A 3 4.64 2.19 -8.64
N ALA A 4 5.36 1.61 -9.60
CA ALA A 4 4.78 1.11 -10.84
C ALA A 4 3.75 -0.01 -10.61
N VAL A 5 3.98 -0.87 -9.60
CA VAL A 5 3.00 -1.91 -9.22
C VAL A 5 1.72 -1.28 -8.67
N LEU A 6 1.84 -0.28 -7.79
CA LEU A 6 0.68 0.41 -7.21
C LEU A 6 -0.10 1.22 -8.26
N GLU A 7 0.60 1.93 -9.14
CA GLU A 7 -0.01 2.64 -10.27
C GLU A 7 -0.77 1.67 -11.18
N ARG A 8 -0.20 0.49 -11.46
CA ARG A 8 -0.87 -0.55 -12.25
C ARG A 8 -2.13 -1.07 -11.56
N LEU A 9 -2.10 -1.31 -10.25
CA LEU A 9 -3.27 -1.77 -9.49
C LEU A 9 -4.39 -0.72 -9.52
N ALA A 10 -4.06 0.55 -9.29
CA ALA A 10 -5.03 1.65 -9.36
C ALA A 10 -5.66 1.75 -10.76
N ALA A 11 -4.88 1.61 -11.82
CA ALA A 11 -5.39 1.62 -13.19
C ALA A 11 -6.36 0.45 -13.47
N VAL A 12 -6.10 -0.74 -12.91
CA VAL A 12 -6.99 -1.90 -13.05
C VAL A 12 -8.30 -1.68 -12.28
N GLU A 13 -8.24 -1.10 -11.09
CA GLU A 13 -9.44 -0.76 -10.29
C GLU A 13 -10.31 0.29 -11.00
N GLU A 14 -9.69 1.31 -11.58
CA GLU A 14 -10.37 2.32 -12.39
C GLU A 14 -11.04 1.72 -13.65
N ILE A 15 -10.40 0.75 -14.29
CA ILE A 15 -11.02 0.00 -15.41
C ILE A 15 -12.21 -0.79 -14.91
N ALA A 16 -12.10 -1.49 -13.78
CA ALA A 16 -13.19 -2.28 -13.21
C ALA A 16 -14.40 -1.38 -12.83
N ALA A 17 -14.14 -0.23 -12.21
CA ALA A 17 -15.17 0.75 -11.84
C ALA A 17 -15.92 1.29 -13.06
N ARG A 18 -15.20 1.61 -14.15
CA ARG A 18 -15.81 2.10 -15.40
C ARG A 18 -16.44 0.99 -16.24
N ALA A 19 -15.94 -0.23 -16.16
CA ALA A 19 -16.40 -1.33 -17.00
C ALA A 19 -17.76 -1.89 -16.56
N GLY A 20 -18.20 -1.69 -15.32
CA GLY A 20 -19.53 -2.12 -14.84
C GLY A 20 -19.91 -3.54 -15.29
N ALA A 21 -21.13 -3.73 -15.77
CA ALA A 21 -21.62 -5.00 -16.35
C ALA A 21 -21.17 -5.28 -17.80
N THR A 22 -20.31 -4.41 -18.37
CA THR A 22 -19.92 -4.41 -19.79
C THR A 22 -18.62 -5.17 -20.07
N LEU A 23 -17.99 -5.76 -19.05
CA LEU A 23 -16.78 -6.56 -19.20
C LEU A 23 -17.11 -7.88 -19.90
N SER A 24 -16.46 -8.16 -21.03
CA SER A 24 -16.71 -9.40 -21.76
C SER A 24 -16.28 -10.63 -20.94
N ALA A 25 -17.08 -11.70 -20.98
CA ALA A 25 -16.79 -12.92 -20.23
C ALA A 25 -15.39 -13.53 -20.49
N PRO A 26 -14.87 -13.54 -21.74
CA PRO A 26 -13.50 -14.01 -22.00
C PRO A 26 -12.43 -13.13 -21.33
N LEU A 27 -12.61 -11.81 -21.35
CA LEU A 27 -11.68 -10.87 -20.74
C LEU A 27 -11.70 -11.00 -19.21
N ALA A 28 -12.89 -11.06 -18.61
CA ALA A 28 -13.06 -11.29 -17.19
C ALA A 28 -12.39 -12.60 -16.73
N ARG A 29 -12.59 -13.70 -17.48
CA ARG A 29 -11.95 -15.00 -17.20
C ARG A 29 -10.43 -14.91 -17.23
N ARG A 30 -9.85 -14.26 -18.24
CA ARG A 30 -8.40 -14.07 -18.33
C ARG A 30 -7.83 -13.28 -17.15
N HIS A 31 -8.54 -12.24 -16.71
CA HIS A 31 -8.13 -11.45 -15.55
C HIS A 31 -8.18 -12.26 -14.26
N ILE A 32 -9.26 -13.00 -14.03
CA ILE A 32 -9.38 -13.91 -12.87
C ILE A 32 -8.23 -14.92 -12.88
N GLN A 33 -7.96 -15.56 -14.02
CA GLN A 33 -6.84 -16.51 -14.16
C GLN A 33 -5.51 -15.87 -13.78
N THR A 34 -5.19 -14.72 -14.36
CA THR A 34 -3.95 -13.97 -14.08
C THR A 34 -3.79 -13.66 -12.59
N ILE A 35 -4.87 -13.24 -11.92
CA ILE A 35 -4.86 -12.96 -10.48
C ILE A 35 -4.67 -14.24 -9.68
N THR A 36 -5.39 -15.32 -10.01
CA THR A 36 -5.26 -16.60 -9.31
C THR A 36 -3.87 -17.21 -9.47
N ASP A 37 -3.22 -17.02 -10.62
CA ASP A 37 -1.86 -17.51 -10.86
C ASP A 37 -0.84 -16.74 -10.01
N GLY A 38 -0.96 -15.40 -9.94
CA GLY A 38 -0.14 -14.59 -9.04
C GLY A 38 -0.29 -14.99 -7.56
N TRP A 39 -1.51 -15.31 -7.12
CA TRP A 39 -1.74 -15.84 -5.77
C TRP A 39 -1.11 -17.20 -5.56
N ARG A 40 -1.23 -18.13 -6.51
CA ARG A 40 -0.58 -19.46 -6.41
C ARG A 40 0.93 -19.33 -6.29
N GLU A 41 1.55 -18.51 -7.13
CA GLU A 41 2.99 -18.28 -7.10
C GLU A 41 3.44 -17.70 -5.75
N LEU A 42 2.74 -16.68 -5.25
CA LEU A 42 3.03 -16.08 -3.95
C LEU A 42 2.86 -17.09 -2.80
N LEU A 43 1.77 -17.85 -2.78
CA LEU A 43 1.47 -18.78 -1.69
C LEU A 43 2.41 -19.98 -1.66
N VAL A 44 2.90 -20.44 -2.81
CA VAL A 44 3.92 -21.49 -2.90
C VAL A 44 5.18 -21.08 -2.15
N GLN A 45 5.64 -19.84 -2.31
CA GLN A 45 6.82 -19.33 -1.60
C GLN A 45 6.61 -19.24 -0.09
N HIS A 46 5.35 -19.12 0.35
CA HIS A 46 4.97 -18.98 1.75
C HIS A 46 4.54 -20.29 2.42
N GLN A 47 4.71 -21.45 1.77
CA GLN A 47 4.43 -22.76 2.38
C GLN A 47 5.28 -23.00 3.63
N PRO A 48 4.77 -23.79 4.61
CA PRO A 48 5.56 -24.14 5.77
C PRO A 48 6.74 -25.02 5.36
N ASP A 49 7.91 -24.72 5.92
CA ASP A 49 9.08 -25.59 5.88
C ASP A 49 8.85 -26.84 6.74
N PRO A 50 9.76 -27.84 6.74
CA PRO A 50 9.64 -29.05 7.57
C PRO A 50 9.50 -28.77 9.08
N SER A 51 9.78 -27.56 9.53
CA SER A 51 9.66 -27.14 10.92
C SER A 51 8.39 -26.32 11.21
N GLY A 52 7.46 -26.25 10.26
CA GLY A 52 6.19 -25.54 10.38
C GLY A 52 6.31 -24.03 10.32
N ARG A 53 7.37 -23.48 9.71
CA ARG A 53 7.62 -22.04 9.61
C ARG A 53 7.60 -21.55 8.17
N CYS A 54 7.22 -20.30 7.96
CA CYS A 54 7.26 -19.71 6.62
C CYS A 54 8.68 -19.23 6.31
N PRO A 55 9.36 -19.77 5.28
CA PRO A 55 10.77 -19.46 5.00
C PRO A 55 10.96 -17.98 4.63
N VAL A 56 10.05 -17.41 3.83
CA VAL A 56 10.09 -16.01 3.38
C VAL A 56 9.88 -15.02 4.53
N CYS A 57 8.91 -15.27 5.41
CA CYS A 57 8.64 -14.39 6.54
C CYS A 57 9.60 -14.60 7.72
N SER A 58 10.26 -15.76 7.81
CA SER A 58 11.03 -16.13 8.99
C SER A 58 12.36 -15.40 9.15
N GLY A 59 12.93 -14.83 8.07
CA GLY A 59 14.17 -14.07 8.10
C GLY A 59 15.31 -14.70 8.93
N TRP A 60 16.37 -13.93 9.20
CA TRP A 60 17.46 -14.44 10.05
C TRP A 60 17.14 -14.37 11.55
N LEU A 61 16.19 -13.50 11.97
CA LEU A 61 15.95 -13.18 13.38
C LEU A 61 14.48 -13.27 13.84
N ARG A 62 13.54 -13.68 12.98
CA ARG A 62 12.08 -13.60 13.26
C ARG A 62 11.38 -14.90 12.90
N ARG A 63 11.43 -15.92 13.76
CA ARG A 63 10.70 -17.18 13.56
C ARG A 63 9.18 -16.97 13.54
N ARG A 64 8.61 -16.62 12.38
CA ARG A 64 7.15 -16.57 12.16
C ARG A 64 6.64 -17.99 11.92
N ARG A 65 5.78 -18.47 12.82
CA ARG A 65 5.04 -19.72 12.62
C ARG A 65 4.08 -19.57 11.45
N TRP A 66 3.90 -20.66 10.70
CA TRP A 66 2.84 -20.76 9.72
C TRP A 66 1.48 -20.94 10.45
N PRO A 67 0.36 -20.38 9.96
CA PRO A 67 0.23 -19.50 8.80
C PRO A 67 0.79 -18.10 9.06
N CYS A 68 1.57 -17.58 8.10
CA CYS A 68 2.08 -16.22 8.15
C CYS A 68 1.04 -15.20 7.69
N GLU A 69 1.32 -13.90 7.87
CA GLU A 69 0.39 -12.82 7.54
C GLU A 69 -0.09 -12.83 6.07
N VAL A 70 0.78 -13.23 5.14
CA VAL A 70 0.42 -13.39 3.71
C VAL A 70 -0.62 -14.48 3.54
N TRP A 71 -0.44 -15.63 4.20
CA TRP A 71 -1.41 -16.74 4.16
C TRP A 71 -2.74 -16.36 4.80
N VAL A 72 -2.71 -15.67 5.95
CA VAL A 72 -3.92 -15.18 6.62
C VAL A 72 -4.67 -14.18 5.73
N THR A 73 -3.94 -13.27 5.06
CA THR A 73 -4.51 -12.29 4.13
C THR A 73 -5.13 -12.99 2.92
N ALA A 74 -4.42 -13.96 2.33
CA ALA A 74 -4.94 -14.73 1.21
C ALA A 74 -6.21 -15.50 1.58
N HIS A 75 -6.24 -16.15 2.75
CA HIS A 75 -7.43 -16.83 3.24
C HIS A 75 -8.62 -15.87 3.32
N ARG A 76 -8.45 -14.71 3.96
CA ARG A 76 -9.49 -13.69 4.08
C ARG A 76 -10.03 -13.23 2.73
N HIS A 77 -9.17 -13.01 1.75
CA HIS A 77 -9.59 -12.41 0.47
C HIS A 77 -10.02 -13.44 -0.58
N LEU A 78 -9.51 -14.67 -0.56
CA LEU A 78 -9.85 -15.70 -1.55
C LEU A 78 -11.01 -16.59 -1.12
N ILE A 79 -11.12 -16.87 0.17
CA ILE A 79 -12.17 -17.74 0.73
C ILE A 79 -13.26 -16.87 1.37
N GLY A 80 -12.89 -15.67 1.83
CA GLY A 80 -13.79 -14.77 2.55
C GLY A 80 -13.79 -15.06 4.04
N ASP A 81 -13.86 -14.00 4.85
CA ASP A 81 -14.30 -14.08 6.24
C ASP A 81 -15.86 -13.99 6.32
N GLY A 82 -16.57 -14.13 5.19
CA GLY A 82 -18.03 -14.00 5.11
C GLY A 82 -18.56 -12.57 5.12
N THR A 83 -17.73 -11.55 4.89
CA THR A 83 -18.15 -10.15 4.96
C THR A 83 -18.19 -9.49 3.58
N GLU A 84 -19.38 -9.49 2.98
CA GLU A 84 -19.86 -8.24 2.36
C GLU A 84 -19.61 -7.09 3.36
N PRO A 85 -19.27 -5.86 2.92
CA PRO A 85 -19.18 -4.69 3.80
C PRO A 85 -20.56 -4.28 4.35
N THR A 86 -21.23 -5.15 5.10
CA THR A 86 -22.38 -4.76 5.92
C THR A 86 -21.84 -4.10 7.18
N GLU A 87 -22.03 -2.78 7.23
CA GLU A 87 -22.07 -2.01 8.46
C GLU A 87 -22.73 -2.81 9.60
N ARG A 88 -22.01 -2.94 10.72
CA ARG A 88 -22.45 -3.34 12.08
C ARG A 88 -22.46 -4.84 12.39
N ALA A 89 -21.47 -5.26 13.19
CA ALA A 89 -21.62 -5.41 14.64
C ALA A 89 -20.35 -6.10 15.20
N ALA A 90 -19.42 -5.31 15.75
CA ALA A 90 -18.26 -5.84 16.45
C ALA A 90 -18.70 -6.47 17.78
N LYS A 91 -18.97 -7.78 17.80
CA LYS A 91 -19.16 -8.54 19.05
C LYS A 91 -18.60 -9.95 18.95
N ASN A 92 -17.27 -10.05 19.01
CA ASN A 92 -16.49 -11.17 19.54
C ASN A 92 -15.01 -11.10 19.09
N SER A 93 -14.30 -10.02 19.45
CA SER A 93 -12.85 -10.00 19.30
C SER A 93 -12.18 -10.85 20.40
N ASN A 94 -11.46 -11.87 19.95
CA ASN A 94 -10.62 -12.75 20.77
C ASN A 94 -9.58 -11.92 21.59
N PRO A 95 -9.49 -12.09 22.93
CA PRO A 95 -8.65 -11.26 23.81
C PRO A 95 -7.14 -11.35 23.55
N PHE A 96 -6.69 -12.28 22.70
CA PHE A 96 -5.28 -12.48 22.37
C PHE A 96 -4.78 -11.72 21.15
N CYS A 97 -5.67 -11.06 20.40
CA CYS A 97 -5.29 -10.22 19.27
C CYS A 97 -5.37 -8.75 19.69
N ARG A 98 -4.24 -8.14 20.09
CA ARG A 98 -4.15 -6.68 20.15
C ARG A 98 -4.08 -6.17 18.70
N PRO A 99 -5.11 -5.46 18.18
CA PRO A 99 -4.96 -4.79 16.90
C PRO A 99 -3.91 -3.69 17.08
N ARG A 100 -2.80 -3.79 16.35
CA ARG A 100 -1.85 -2.69 16.24
C ARG A 100 -2.54 -1.61 15.40
N GLN A 101 -3.14 -0.62 16.06
CA GLN A 101 -3.71 0.54 15.38
C GLN A 101 -2.58 1.25 14.63
N VAL A 102 -2.55 1.11 13.31
CA VAL A 102 -1.73 1.95 12.45
C VAL A 102 -2.58 3.16 12.14
N LEU A 103 -2.37 4.25 12.88
CA LEU A 103 -2.91 5.55 12.52
C LEU A 103 -2.20 6.00 11.24
N VAL A 104 -2.81 5.74 10.09
CA VAL A 104 -2.40 6.35 8.83
C VAL A 104 -2.85 7.80 8.89
N VAL A 105 -1.96 8.70 9.34
CA VAL A 105 -2.17 10.14 9.22
C VAL A 105 -1.89 10.52 7.76
N PRO A 106 -2.88 11.00 7.00
CA PRO A 106 -2.61 11.58 5.69
C PRO A 106 -1.69 12.77 5.90
N ARG A 107 -0.53 12.76 5.25
CA ARG A 107 0.36 13.93 5.21
C ARG A 107 -0.33 14.98 4.34
N GLN A 108 -1.17 15.83 4.93
CA GLN A 108 -1.65 17.02 4.24
C GLN A 108 -0.43 17.91 3.98
N LEU A 109 -0.07 18.04 2.72
CA LEU A 109 0.88 19.05 2.28
C LEU A 109 0.11 20.38 2.28
N ASP A 110 0.15 21.09 3.39
CA ASP A 110 -0.44 22.43 3.47
C ASP A 110 0.37 23.37 2.57
N ALA A 111 -0.19 23.68 1.40
CA ALA A 111 0.40 24.56 0.38
C ALA A 111 0.83 25.92 0.93
N ALA A 112 0.19 26.39 2.01
CA ALA A 112 0.51 27.64 2.69
C ALA A 112 1.92 27.65 3.32
N VAL A 113 2.43 26.50 3.79
CA VAL A 113 3.78 26.41 4.37
C VAL A 113 4.84 26.45 3.28
N ALA A 114 4.57 25.86 2.11
CA ALA A 114 5.47 25.89 0.97
C ALA A 114 5.69 27.33 0.46
N GLU A 115 4.64 28.14 0.35
CA GLU A 115 4.76 29.55 -0.08
C GLU A 115 5.56 30.40 0.92
N GLN A 116 5.39 30.17 2.22
CA GLN A 116 6.12 30.92 3.25
C GLN A 116 7.62 30.58 3.25
N THR A 117 7.97 29.35 2.89
CA THR A 117 9.37 28.90 2.78
C THR A 117 10.05 29.47 1.52
N VAL A 118 9.31 29.60 0.41
CA VAL A 118 9.79 30.23 -0.84
C VAL A 118 10.01 31.75 -0.65
N ARG A 119 9.10 32.45 0.04
CA ARG A 119 9.29 33.89 0.37
C ARG A 119 10.51 34.15 1.26
N ARG A 120 10.75 33.29 2.26
CA ARG A 120 11.94 33.37 3.12
C ARG A 120 13.26 33.15 2.36
N LYS A 121 13.26 32.24 1.38
CA LYS A 121 14.46 31.95 0.56
C LYS A 121 14.75 33.07 -0.45
N ALA A 122 13.70 33.72 -0.98
CA ALA A 122 13.82 34.89 -1.85
C ALA A 122 14.33 36.15 -1.10
N ALA A 123 13.91 36.35 0.15
CA ALA A 123 14.42 37.46 0.98
C ALA A 123 15.91 37.33 1.36
N LEU A 124 16.46 36.10 1.34
CA LEU A 124 17.89 35.84 1.60
C LEU A 124 18.77 35.99 0.34
N HIS A 125 18.19 36.03 -0.86
CA HIS A 125 18.91 36.19 -2.14
C HIS A 125 18.44 37.47 -2.85
N SER A 126 18.63 38.62 -2.21
CA SER A 126 18.61 39.90 -2.93
C SER A 126 20.05 40.24 -3.35
N PRO A 127 20.35 40.39 -4.66
CA PRO A 127 21.66 40.80 -5.13
C PRO A 127 21.80 42.32 -4.92
N GLY A 128 22.47 42.69 -3.83
CA GLY A 128 22.84 44.08 -3.52
C GLY A 128 23.90 44.59 -4.49
N SER A 129 23.47 45.59 -5.27
CA SER A 129 24.15 46.36 -6.30
C SER A 129 25.57 46.82 -5.95
N LYS A 130 26.45 46.85 -6.97
CA LYS A 130 27.68 47.64 -6.98
C LYS A 130 27.30 49.11 -7.00
N GLU A 131 27.76 49.89 -6.02
CA GLU A 131 27.89 51.34 -6.17
C GLU A 131 29.36 51.75 -6.03
N SER A 132 29.78 52.49 -7.04
CA SER A 132 31.09 53.07 -7.29
C SER A 132 31.10 54.46 -6.67
N ILE A 133 32.09 54.81 -5.84
CA ILE A 133 32.39 56.21 -5.48
C ILE A 133 33.91 56.42 -5.42
N HIS A 134 34.34 57.47 -6.14
CA HIS A 134 35.69 58.01 -6.35
C HIS A 134 36.28 58.78 -5.14
N GLN A 135 37.57 59.13 -5.28
CA GLN A 135 38.42 60.13 -4.57
C GLN A 135 39.38 59.52 -3.53
N VAL A 136 40.69 59.82 -3.56
CA VAL A 136 41.37 61.13 -3.71
C VAL A 136 42.44 61.13 -4.78
#